data_AF-A0A2G9PV10-F1
#
_entry.id   AF-A0A2G9PV10-F1
#
_cell.length_a   1.000
_cell.length_b   1.000
_cell.length_c   1.000
_cell.angle_alpha   90.00
_cell.angle_beta   90.00
_cell.angle_gamma   90.00
#
_symmetry.space_group_name_H-M   'P 1'
#
loop_
_entity.id
_entity.type
_entity.pdbx_description
1 polymer ?
#
loop_
_entity_poly.entity_id
_entity_poly.type
_entity_poly.pdbx_seq_one_letter_code
_entity_poly.pdbx_strand_id
1 'polypeptide(L)'
;MVEEIFLQNWIFTKFALPFLLIFFIVFAILEKTKILGDNKQISALVAFVIGLIFVGVAYPKDIVNNLILFLTVALVVVFVIMLLWGFASGEEKGLHLEGWMRNVLWGVLGIAVVLALIWATGADTRVFDVLFQQSWSKTLWTNILFVVAIAAAIAIVLKK
;
A
#
# COMPACT_ATOMS: atom_id res chain seq x y z
N MET A 1 -21.16 -0.01 25.63
CA MET A 1 -19.97 0.84 25.69
C MET A 1 -18.94 0.17 24.79
N VAL A 2 -18.50 0.82 23.71
CA VAL A 2 -17.47 0.26 22.84
C VAL A 2 -16.16 0.38 23.60
N GLU A 3 -15.48 -0.73 23.87
CA GLU A 3 -14.13 -0.70 24.43
C GLU A 3 -13.21 -0.01 23.43
N GLU A 4 -12.72 1.18 23.76
CA GLU A 4 -11.67 1.81 22.96
C GLU A 4 -10.41 0.97 23.10
N ILE A 5 -10.00 0.35 21.99
CA ILE A 5 -8.73 -0.37 21.90
C ILE A 5 -7.63 0.63 22.29
N PHE A 6 -6.64 0.24 23.09
CA PHE A 6 -5.57 1.14 23.57
C PHE A 6 -4.93 2.00 22.47
N LEU A 7 -4.82 1.46 21.25
CA LEU A 7 -4.27 2.15 20.07
C LEU A 7 -5.21 3.20 19.44
N GLN A 8 -6.51 3.16 19.75
CA GLN A 8 -7.50 4.14 19.31
C GLN A 8 -7.59 5.36 20.24
N ASN A 9 -6.92 5.30 21.40
CA ASN A 9 -6.91 6.41 22.33
C ASN A 9 -6.41 7.70 21.66
N TRP A 10 -7.07 8.82 21.98
CA TRP A 10 -6.78 10.13 21.39
C TRP A 10 -5.32 10.56 21.55
N ILE A 11 -4.62 10.13 22.60
CA ILE A 11 -3.19 10.42 22.81
C ILE A 11 -2.36 9.73 21.73
N PHE A 12 -2.69 8.48 21.37
CA PHE A 12 -1.94 7.76 20.34
C PHE A 12 -2.25 8.29 18.96
N THR A 13 -3.53 8.37 18.60
CA THR A 13 -3.96 8.74 17.25
C THR A 13 -3.68 10.19 16.92
N LYS A 14 -3.82 11.10 17.89
CA LYS A 14 -3.70 12.55 17.65
C LYS A 14 -2.38 13.16 18.12
N PHE A 15 -1.53 12.43 18.83
CA PHE A 15 -0.26 12.98 19.31
C PHE A 15 0.92 12.05 19.00
N ALA A 16 0.92 10.83 19.55
CA ALA A 16 2.09 9.95 19.44
C ALA A 16 2.38 9.48 18.01
N LEU A 17 1.36 9.08 17.26
CA LEU A 17 1.54 8.59 15.88
C LEU A 17 2.01 9.70 14.92
N PRO A 18 1.39 10.90 14.87
CA PRO A 18 1.91 12.01 14.07
C PRO A 18 3.33 12.42 14.48
N PHE A 19 3.62 12.45 15.78
CA PHE A 19 4.95 12.76 16.31
C PHE A 19 6.00 11.77 15.79
N LEU A 20 5.77 10.47 15.99
CA LEU A 20 6.70 9.42 15.59
C LEU A 20 6.93 9.43 14.09
N LEU A 21 5.88 9.65 13.29
CA LEU A 21 5.99 9.72 11.84
C LEU A 21 6.93 10.86 11.41
N ILE A 22 6.70 12.07 11.91
CA ILE A 22 7.52 13.23 11.58
C ILE A 22 8.95 13.06 12.11
N PHE A 23 9.09 12.56 13.34
CA PHE A 23 10.39 12.23 13.92
C PHE A 23 11.19 11.30 13.01
N PHE A 24 10.62 10.16 12.59
CA PHE A 24 11.32 9.19 11.76
C PHE A 24 11.63 9.73 10.37
N ILE A 25 10.71 10.45 9.73
CA ILE A 25 10.93 11.03 8.40
C ILE A 25 12.07 12.05 8.46
N VAL A 26 12.00 13.00 9.39
CA VAL A 26 13.02 14.05 9.53
C VAL A 26 14.36 13.43 9.92
N PHE A 27 14.36 12.46 10.84
CA PHE A 27 15.56 11.74 11.23
C PHE A 27 16.22 11.02 10.05
N ALA A 28 15.44 10.27 9.27
CA ALA A 28 15.93 9.56 8.10
C ALA A 28 16.48 10.51 7.03
N ILE A 29 15.82 11.66 6.82
CA ILE A 29 16.30 12.70 5.91
C ILE A 29 17.63 13.26 6.40
N LEU A 30 17.75 13.63 7.68
CA LEU A 30 18.98 14.17 8.26
C LEU A 30 20.14 13.16 8.21
N GLU A 31 19.88 11.89 8.53
CA GLU A 31 20.88 10.81 8.48
C GLU A 31 21.33 10.53 7.03
N LYS A 32 20.40 10.59 6.06
CA LYS A 32 20.72 10.34 4.65
C LYS A 32 21.46 11.51 4.00
N THR A 33 21.10 12.74 4.36
CA THR A 33 21.67 13.96 3.78
C THR A 33 22.95 14.42 4.48
N LYS A 34 23.19 13.96 5.72
CA LYS A 34 24.35 14.32 6.54
C LYS A 34 24.53 15.83 6.72
N ILE A 35 23.44 16.60 6.71
CA ILE A 35 23.46 18.07 6.84
C ILE A 35 24.07 18.51 8.17
N LEU A 36 23.91 17.71 9.22
CA LEU A 36 24.42 17.98 10.57
C LEU A 36 25.72 17.20 10.86
N GLY A 37 26.39 16.71 9.81
CA GLY A 37 27.54 15.81 9.90
C GLY A 37 27.17 14.37 10.22
N ASP A 38 28.18 13.56 10.61
CA ASP A 38 28.02 12.13 10.89
C ASP A 38 27.49 11.83 12.32
N ASN A 39 27.15 12.86 13.10
CA ASN A 39 26.66 12.67 14.45
C ASN A 39 25.16 12.30 14.47
N LYS A 40 24.89 11.00 14.59
CA LYS A 40 23.53 10.44 14.68
C LYS A 40 22.74 10.96 15.87
N GLN A 41 23.38 11.24 17.00
CA GLN A 41 22.71 11.73 18.21
C GLN A 41 22.14 13.13 18.00
N ILE A 42 22.91 14.01 17.33
CA ILE A 42 22.46 15.36 17.01
C ILE A 42 21.28 15.30 16.04
N SER A 43 21.36 14.45 15.01
CA SER A 43 20.26 14.27 14.05
C SER A 43 18.99 13.75 14.74
N ALA A 44 19.10 12.82 15.69
CA ALA A 44 17.97 12.31 16.47
C ALA A 44 17.37 13.42 17.35
N LEU A 45 18.19 14.19 18.05
CA LEU A 45 17.73 15.27 18.93
C LEU A 45 17.01 16.36 18.14
N VAL A 46 17.56 16.76 16.99
CA VAL A 46 16.94 17.76 16.12
C VAL A 46 15.62 17.25 15.54
N ALA A 47 15.58 16.02 15.03
CA ALA A 47 14.34 15.41 14.55
C ALA A 47 13.28 15.29 15.65
N PHE A 48 13.70 14.99 16.89
CA PHE A 48 12.82 14.89 18.05
C PHE A 48 12.18 16.24 18.39
N VAL A 49 12.97 17.31 18.45
CA VAL A 49 12.48 18.68 18.69
C VAL A 49 11.53 19.12 17.57
N ILE A 50 11.88 18.87 16.31
CA ILE A 50 11.02 19.19 15.16
C ILE A 50 9.70 18.43 15.26
N GLY A 51 9.72 17.13 15.57
CA GLY A 51 8.52 16.33 15.77
C GLY A 51 7.63 16.85 16.89
N LEU A 52 8.20 17.28 18.02
CA LEU A 52 7.44 17.85 19.13
C LEU A 52 6.80 19.20 18.77
N ILE A 53 7.56 20.10 18.11
CA ILE A 53 7.03 21.38 17.62
C ILE A 53 5.88 21.13 16.66
N PHE A 54 6.03 20.15 15.76
CA PHE A 54 5.04 19.80 14.77
C PHE A 54 3.68 19.44 15.39
N VAL A 55 3.70 18.58 16.42
CA VAL A 55 2.45 18.14 17.08
C VAL A 55 1.89 19.18 18.05
N GLY A 56 2.73 20.12 18.51
CA GLY A 56 2.30 21.26 19.32
C GLY A 56 1.46 22.29 18.57
N VAL A 57 1.46 22.29 17.23
CA VAL A 57 0.68 23.23 16.41
C VAL A 57 -0.57 22.54 15.86
N ALA A 58 -1.75 23.15 16.03
CA ALA A 58 -3.04 22.54 15.67
C ALA A 58 -3.21 22.27 14.15
N TYR A 59 -2.73 23.16 13.29
CA TYR A 59 -2.96 23.08 11.84
C TYR A 59 -2.12 22.01 11.10
N PRO A 60 -0.80 21.86 11.37
CA PRO A 60 0.01 20.81 10.74
C PRO A 60 -0.46 19.38 11.08
N LYS A 61 -1.06 19.20 12.25
CA LYS A 61 -1.61 17.92 12.71
C LYS A 61 -2.76 17.40 11.83
N ASP A 62 -3.65 18.28 11.38
CA ASP A 62 -4.76 17.88 10.51
C ASP A 62 -4.27 17.52 9.10
N ILE A 63 -3.25 18.23 8.60
CA ILE A 63 -2.57 17.88 7.35
C ILE A 63 -1.93 16.49 7.46
N VAL A 64 -1.21 16.21 8.54
CA VAL A 64 -0.57 14.89 8.73
C VAL A 64 -1.59 13.78 8.93
N ASN A 65 -2.71 14.01 9.62
CA ASN A 65 -3.78 13.01 9.70
C ASN A 65 -4.30 12.61 8.31
N ASN A 66 -4.48 13.58 7.42
CA ASN A 66 -4.88 13.30 6.03
C ASN A 66 -3.76 12.61 5.24
N LEU A 67 -2.50 12.98 5.48
CA LEU A 67 -1.34 12.33 4.85
C LEU A 67 -1.09 10.91 5.37
N ILE A 68 -1.45 10.57 6.62
CA ILE A 68 -1.27 9.23 7.18
C ILE A 68 -2.08 8.21 6.37
N LEU A 69 -3.33 8.52 6.05
CA LEU A 69 -4.17 7.69 5.19
C LEU A 69 -3.52 7.48 3.82
N PHE A 70 -3.09 8.57 3.18
CA PHE A 70 -2.43 8.52 1.88
C PHE A 70 -1.12 7.72 1.92
N LEU A 71 -0.25 7.98 2.91
CA LEU A 71 1.05 7.33 3.05
C LEU A 71 0.90 5.84 3.37
N THR A 72 -0.08 5.47 4.19
CA THR A 72 -0.37 4.05 4.49
C THR A 72 -0.79 3.32 3.24
N VAL A 73 -1.72 3.89 2.45
CA VAL A 73 -2.15 3.31 1.17
C VAL A 73 -0.98 3.22 0.20
N ALA A 74 -0.20 4.30 0.06
CA ALA A 74 0.96 4.33 -0.82
C ALA A 74 2.01 3.28 -0.44
N LEU A 75 2.28 3.08 0.86
CA LEU A 75 3.25 2.10 1.34
C LEU A 75 2.78 0.67 1.08
N VAL A 76 1.51 0.37 1.33
CA VAL A 76 0.91 -0.93 0.99
C VAL A 76 1.02 -1.19 -0.52
N VAL A 77 0.75 -0.18 -1.34
CA VAL A 77 0.84 -0.29 -2.80
C VAL A 77 2.27 -0.54 -3.27
N VAL A 78 3.24 0.22 -2.76
CA VAL A 78 4.67 0.00 -3.06
C VAL A 78 5.10 -1.39 -2.63
N PHE A 79 4.68 -1.84 -1.43
CA PHE A 79 4.99 -3.17 -0.92
C PHE A 79 4.42 -4.27 -1.82
N VAL A 80 3.16 -4.15 -2.24
CA VAL A 80 2.51 -5.09 -3.17
C VAL A 80 3.23 -5.11 -4.52
N ILE A 81 3.57 -3.94 -5.08
CA ILE A 81 4.33 -3.85 -6.34
C ILE A 81 5.69 -4.53 -6.19
N MET A 82 6.43 -4.27 -5.11
CA MET A 82 7.76 -4.87 -4.86
C MET A 82 7.68 -6.39 -4.69
N LEU A 83 6.68 -6.87 -3.95
CA LEU A 83 6.44 -8.30 -3.76
C LEU A 83 6.16 -8.98 -5.10
N LEU A 84 5.26 -8.40 -5.89
CA LEU A 84 4.88 -8.93 -7.19
C LEU A 84 6.01 -8.83 -8.21
N TRP A 85 6.80 -7.75 -8.16
CA TRP A 85 8.05 -7.62 -8.92
C TRP A 85 8.99 -8.78 -8.59
N GLY A 86 9.23 -9.03 -7.30
CA GLY A 86 10.07 -10.14 -6.85
C GLY A 86 9.58 -11.52 -7.32
N PHE A 87 8.26 -11.73 -7.37
CA PHE A 87 7.69 -12.96 -7.92
C PHE A 87 7.79 -13.06 -9.45
N ALA A 88 7.62 -11.95 -10.18
CA ALA A 88 7.61 -11.93 -11.64
C ALA A 88 9.01 -11.87 -12.27
N SER A 89 10.01 -11.35 -11.54
CA SER A 89 11.39 -11.17 -12.02
C SER A 89 12.34 -12.29 -11.57
N GLY A 90 11.83 -13.43 -11.11
CA GLY A 90 12.66 -14.51 -10.57
C GLY A 90 13.45 -15.23 -11.66
N GLU A 91 14.69 -14.77 -11.91
CA GLU A 91 15.58 -15.33 -12.94
C GLU A 91 16.39 -16.56 -12.48
N GLU A 92 16.47 -16.87 -11.18
CA GLU A 92 17.25 -18.03 -10.70
C GLU A 92 16.46 -19.13 -9.95
N LYS A 93 15.28 -18.80 -9.38
CA LYS A 93 14.41 -19.75 -8.65
C LYS A 93 12.90 -19.48 -8.80
N GLY A 94 12.53 -18.53 -9.66
CA GLY A 94 11.14 -18.16 -9.92
C GLY A 94 10.54 -18.88 -11.12
N LEU A 95 9.22 -18.80 -11.29
CA LEU A 95 8.53 -19.31 -12.46
C LEU A 95 9.16 -18.71 -13.74
N HIS A 96 9.72 -19.57 -14.59
CA HIS A 96 10.17 -19.17 -15.92
C HIS A 96 8.95 -18.79 -16.76
N LEU A 97 8.56 -17.52 -16.71
CA LEU A 97 7.45 -16.99 -17.48
C LEU A 97 7.96 -16.61 -18.87
N GLU A 98 7.34 -17.17 -19.90
CA GLU A 98 7.57 -16.81 -21.29
C GLU A 98 7.34 -15.30 -21.49
N GLY A 99 8.12 -14.65 -22.38
CA GLY A 99 8.17 -13.17 -22.47
C GLY A 99 6.81 -12.49 -22.71
N TRP A 100 5.89 -13.14 -23.41
CA TRP A 100 4.53 -12.65 -23.61
C TRP A 100 3.68 -12.76 -22.33
N MET A 101 3.85 -13.84 -21.57
CA MET A 101 3.11 -14.10 -20.33
C MET A 101 3.57 -13.17 -19.21
N ARG A 102 4.86 -12.81 -19.18
CA ARG A 102 5.41 -11.76 -18.32
C ARG A 102 4.74 -10.41 -18.58
N ASN A 103 4.60 -10.02 -19.85
CA ASN A 103 3.98 -8.73 -20.21
C ASN A 103 2.49 -8.69 -19.88
N VAL A 104 1.76 -9.81 -20.09
CA VAL A 104 0.36 -9.94 -19.68
C VAL A 104 0.23 -9.87 -18.16
N LEU A 105 1.10 -10.55 -17.40
CA LEU A 105 1.13 -10.47 -15.95
C LEU A 105 1.34 -9.05 -15.47
N TRP A 106 2.32 -8.31 -16.02
CA TRP A 106 2.55 -6.90 -15.70
C TRP A 106 1.34 -6.01 -15.99
N GLY A 107 0.65 -6.23 -17.12
CA GLY A 107 -0.57 -5.51 -17.47
C GLY A 107 -1.71 -5.76 -16.46
N VAL A 108 -1.97 -7.03 -16.15
CA VAL A 108 -2.98 -7.44 -15.16
C VAL A 108 -2.63 -6.90 -13.77
N LEU A 109 -1.35 -6.91 -13.41
CA LEU A 109 -0.86 -6.38 -12.14
C LEU A 109 -1.12 -4.88 -12.00
N GLY A 110 -0.75 -4.12 -13.03
CA GLY A 110 -0.96 -2.67 -13.04
C GLY A 110 -2.43 -2.33 -12.89
N ILE A 111 -3.30 -3.04 -13.63
CA ILE A 111 -4.75 -2.90 -13.52
C ILE A 111 -5.23 -3.25 -12.11
N ALA A 112 -4.77 -4.36 -11.53
CA ALA A 112 -5.16 -4.79 -10.19
C ALA A 112 -4.76 -3.76 -9.11
N VAL A 113 -3.56 -3.19 -9.18
CA VAL A 113 -3.08 -2.16 -8.25
C VAL A 113 -3.89 -0.86 -8.40
N VAL A 114 -4.18 -0.44 -9.63
CA VAL A 114 -5.00 0.76 -9.89
C VAL A 114 -6.43 0.57 -9.36
N LEU A 115 -7.04 -0.59 -9.57
CA LEU A 115 -8.37 -0.91 -9.04
C LEU A 115 -8.35 -0.97 -7.50
N ALA A 116 -7.32 -1.57 -6.91
CA ALA A 116 -7.16 -1.61 -5.45
C ALA A 116 -6.97 -0.21 -4.85
N LEU A 117 -6.24 0.67 -5.52
CA LEU A 117 -6.08 2.08 -5.12
C LEU A 117 -7.40 2.84 -5.17
N ILE A 118 -8.16 2.71 -6.27
CA ILE A 118 -9.47 3.37 -6.42
C ILE A 118 -10.43 2.89 -5.33
N TRP A 119 -10.46 1.58 -5.06
CA TRP A 119 -11.27 1.00 -3.99
C TRP A 119 -10.83 1.47 -2.60
N ALA A 120 -9.53 1.45 -2.29
CA ALA A 120 -8.99 1.78 -0.98
C ALA A 120 -9.09 3.28 -0.64
N THR A 121 -9.00 4.15 -1.64
CA THR A 121 -9.13 5.61 -1.46
C THR A 121 -10.58 6.07 -1.36
N GLY A 122 -11.55 5.20 -1.66
CA GLY A 122 -12.96 5.57 -1.73
C GLY A 122 -13.25 6.60 -2.83
N ALA A 123 -12.34 6.78 -3.80
CA ALA A 123 -12.53 7.65 -4.94
C ALA A 123 -13.70 7.15 -5.80
N ASP A 124 -14.50 8.08 -6.35
CA ASP A 124 -15.78 7.88 -7.07
C ASP A 124 -16.01 6.42 -7.51
N THR A 125 -16.79 5.70 -6.71
CA THR A 125 -17.04 4.25 -6.87
C THR A 125 -17.75 3.91 -8.15
N ARG A 126 -18.21 4.89 -8.95
CA ARG A 126 -18.88 4.67 -10.24
C ARG A 126 -18.14 3.70 -11.16
N VAL A 127 -16.81 3.77 -11.23
CA VAL A 127 -16.04 2.82 -12.06
C VAL A 127 -16.09 1.41 -11.47
N PHE A 128 -15.98 1.27 -10.15
CA PHE A 128 -16.09 -0.01 -9.46
C PHE A 128 -17.52 -0.58 -9.54
N ASP A 129 -18.53 0.26 -9.38
CA ASP A 129 -19.94 -0.09 -9.45
C ASP A 129 -20.32 -0.52 -10.87
N VAL A 130 -19.80 0.15 -11.89
CA VAL A 130 -19.99 -0.24 -13.30
C VAL A 130 -19.28 -1.57 -13.61
N LEU A 131 -18.06 -1.79 -13.11
CA LEU A 131 -17.26 -2.98 -13.42
C LEU A 131 -17.59 -4.22 -12.58
N PHE A 132 -18.15 -4.07 -11.38
CA PHE A 132 -18.39 -5.17 -10.44
C PHE A 132 -19.85 -5.29 -9.98
N GLN A 133 -20.62 -4.20 -9.89
CA GLN A 133 -21.99 -4.23 -9.36
C GLN A 133 -23.10 -4.18 -10.43
N GLN A 134 -22.76 -4.08 -11.72
CA GLN A 134 -23.73 -4.12 -12.80
C GLN A 134 -24.23 -5.54 -13.10
N SER A 135 -25.42 -5.66 -13.68
CA SER A 135 -25.99 -6.95 -14.08
C SER A 135 -25.12 -7.70 -15.10
N TRP A 136 -24.45 -6.95 -15.99
CA TRP A 136 -23.52 -7.52 -16.98
C TRP A 136 -22.24 -8.04 -16.33
N SER A 137 -21.70 -7.35 -15.31
CA SER A 137 -20.45 -7.74 -14.66
C SER A 137 -20.60 -9.05 -13.92
N LYS A 138 -21.71 -9.25 -13.19
CA LYS A 138 -21.98 -10.50 -12.49
C LYS A 138 -21.95 -11.69 -13.44
N THR A 139 -22.55 -11.55 -14.62
CA THR A 139 -22.57 -12.60 -15.65
C THR A 139 -21.18 -12.85 -16.22
N LEU A 140 -20.43 -11.77 -16.51
CA LEU A 140 -19.08 -11.85 -17.09
C LEU A 140 -18.08 -12.50 -16.13
N TRP A 141 -18.05 -12.08 -14.87
CA TRP A 141 -17.17 -12.63 -13.83
C TRP A 141 -17.51 -14.09 -13.50
N THR A 142 -18.80 -14.43 -13.47
CA THR A 142 -19.23 -15.82 -13.29
C THR A 142 -18.73 -16.72 -14.42
N ASN A 143 -18.85 -16.26 -15.68
CA ASN A 143 -18.37 -17.02 -16.85
C ASN A 143 -16.85 -17.17 -16.85
N ILE A 144 -16.09 -16.12 -16.53
CA ILE A 144 -14.63 -16.19 -16.40
C ILE A 144 -14.24 -17.21 -15.33
N LEU A 145 -14.90 -17.18 -14.16
CA LEU A 145 -14.65 -18.12 -13.07
C LEU A 145 -14.92 -19.58 -13.50
N PHE A 146 -16.01 -19.82 -14.24
CA PHE A 146 -16.28 -21.14 -14.81
C PHE A 146 -15.20 -21.58 -15.80
N VAL A 147 -14.77 -20.71 -16.72
CA VAL A 147 -13.72 -21.04 -17.70
C VAL A 147 -12.40 -21.36 -16.99
N VAL A 148 -12.01 -20.58 -15.98
CA VAL A 148 -10.80 -20.83 -15.18
C VAL A 148 -10.92 -22.14 -14.40
N ALA A 149 -12.08 -22.41 -13.77
CA ALA A 149 -12.31 -23.66 -13.04
C ALA A 149 -12.23 -24.88 -13.96
N ILE A 150 -12.80 -24.79 -15.18
CA ILE A 150 -12.72 -25.84 -16.20
C ILE A 150 -11.27 -26.03 -16.66
N ALA A 151 -10.56 -24.95 -16.98
CA ALA A 151 -9.15 -25.00 -17.37
C ALA A 151 -8.26 -25.62 -16.27
N ALA A 152 -8.50 -25.26 -15.01
CA ALA A 152 -7.81 -25.83 -13.87
C ALA A 152 -8.13 -27.33 -13.68
N ALA A 153 -9.40 -27.73 -13.82
CA ALA A 153 -9.80 -29.12 -13.76
C ALA A 153 -9.14 -29.94 -14.88
N ILE A 154 -9.12 -29.44 -16.12
CA ILE A 154 -8.44 -30.06 -17.25
C ILE A 154 -6.93 -30.16 -16.98
N ALA A 155 -6.30 -29.10 -16.50
CA ALA A 155 -4.87 -29.10 -16.17
C ALA A 155 -4.52 -30.13 -15.09
N ILE A 156 -5.35 -30.28 -14.05
CA ILE A 156 -5.18 -31.30 -13.01
C ILE A 156 -5.32 -32.72 -13.58
N VAL A 157 -6.31 -32.94 -14.45
CA VAL A 157 -6.57 -34.24 -15.08
C VAL A 157 -5.47 -34.63 -16.06
N LEU A 158 -4.93 -33.67 -16.82
CA LEU A 158 -3.84 -33.88 -17.77
C LEU A 158 -2.46 -34.00 -17.11
N LYS A 159 -2.31 -33.63 -15.83
CA LYS A 159 -1.06 -33.78 -15.07
C LYS A 159 -0.84 -35.22 -14.54
N LYS A 160 -1.55 -36.19 -15.09
CA LYS A 160 -1.36 -37.62 -14.82
C LYS A 160 -0.35 -38.24 -15.76
#